data_AF-A0A7K4FLB4-F1
#
_entry.id   AF-A0A7K4FLB4-F1
#
_cell.length_a   1.000
_cell.length_b   1.000
_cell.length_c   1.000
_cell.angle_alpha   90.00
_cell.angle_beta   90.00
_cell.angle_gamma   90.00
#
_symmetry.space_group_name_H-M   'P 1'
#
loop_
_entity.id
_entity.type
_entity.pdbx_description
1 polymer ?
#
loop_
_entity_poly.entity_id
_entity_poly.type
_entity_poly.pdbx_seq_one_letter_code
_entity_poly.pdbx_strand_id
1 'polypeptide(L)'
;ISFIIGVISVITLGGFNAFLFAGIAATLSALLVHMIANASLAGILHKMKLKMNIAMDVVLPAVSIVILAFVFYGSFISIDNVVIIASVSFIVWAIAGLIYSAISRKYLMHVQISQN
;
A
#
# COMPACT_ATOMS: atom_id res chain seq x y z
N ILE A 1 5.15 -15.90 9.14
CA ILE A 1 3.91 -15.09 9.12
C ILE A 1 3.01 -15.49 7.95
N SER A 2 3.49 -15.45 6.70
CA SER A 2 2.70 -15.79 5.50
C SER A 2 2.09 -17.20 5.52
N PHE A 3 2.83 -18.20 6.02
CA PHE A 3 2.31 -19.56 6.20
C PHE A 3 1.12 -19.63 7.17
N ILE A 4 1.20 -18.95 8.32
CA ILE A 4 0.13 -18.91 9.33
C ILE A 4 -1.11 -18.23 8.76
N ILE A 5 -0.94 -17.11 8.05
CA ILE A 5 -2.03 -16.40 7.38
C ILE A 5 -2.69 -17.30 6.32
N GLY A 6 -1.87 -18.06 5.57
CA GLY A 6 -2.36 -19.03 4.59
C GLY A 6 -3.21 -20.14 5.23
N VAL A 7 -2.71 -20.76 6.30
CA VAL A 7 -3.44 -21.83 7.02
C VAL A 7 -4.75 -21.31 7.60
N ILE A 8 -4.74 -20.16 8.27
CA ILE A 8 -5.96 -19.54 8.83
C ILE A 8 -6.96 -19.25 7.72
N SER A 9 -6.50 -18.65 6.60
CA SER A 9 -7.38 -18.32 5.46
C SER A 9 -8.02 -19.57 4.86
N VAL A 10 -7.27 -20.66 4.69
CA VAL A 10 -7.81 -21.92 4.14
C VAL A 10 -8.89 -22.51 5.06
N ILE A 11 -8.68 -22.46 6.37
CA ILE A 11 -9.64 -22.98 7.36
C ILE A 11 -10.92 -22.14 7.40
N THR A 12 -10.82 -20.82 7.29
CA THR A 12 -11.97 -19.91 7.45
C THR A 12 -12.77 -19.69 6.17
N LEU A 13 -12.09 -19.66 5.01
CA LEU A 13 -12.70 -19.30 3.71
C LEU A 13 -12.84 -20.50 2.77
N GLY A 14 -12.11 -21.59 3.01
CA GLY A 14 -11.90 -22.69 2.07
C GLY A 14 -10.75 -22.42 1.10
N GLY A 15 -10.21 -23.46 0.46
CA GLY A 15 -8.96 -23.38 -0.32
C GLY A 15 -8.99 -22.37 -1.48
N PHE A 16 -10.05 -22.40 -2.31
CA PHE A 16 -10.16 -21.50 -3.47
C PHE A 16 -10.39 -20.04 -3.05
N ASN A 17 -11.27 -19.81 -2.09
CA ASN A 17 -11.53 -18.45 -1.58
C ASN A 17 -10.33 -17.87 -0.83
N ALA A 18 -9.57 -18.70 -0.12
CA ALA A 18 -8.31 -18.29 0.50
C ALA A 18 -7.26 -17.88 -0.53
N PHE A 19 -7.19 -18.59 -1.67
CA PHE A 19 -6.35 -18.21 -2.80
C PHE A 19 -6.78 -16.86 -3.40
N LEU A 20 -8.08 -16.67 -3.64
CA LEU A 20 -8.62 -15.40 -4.13
C LEU A 20 -8.36 -14.25 -3.15
N PHE A 21 -8.60 -14.47 -1.86
CA PHE A 21 -8.29 -13.52 -0.79
C PHE A 21 -6.82 -13.10 -0.82
N ALA A 22 -5.90 -14.06 -0.89
CA ALA A 22 -4.47 -13.78 -0.92
C ALA A 22 -4.08 -12.98 -2.16
N GLY A 23 -4.63 -13.32 -3.33
CA GLY A 23 -4.43 -12.57 -4.57
C GLY A 23 -4.90 -11.13 -4.45
N ILE A 24 -6.15 -10.91 -4.02
CA ILE A 24 -6.74 -9.57 -3.87
C ILE A 24 -5.95 -8.76 -2.85
N ALA A 25 -5.67 -9.31 -1.67
CA ALA A 25 -4.94 -8.62 -0.61
C ALA A 25 -3.52 -8.23 -1.06
N ALA A 26 -2.82 -9.12 -1.75
CA ALA A 26 -1.49 -8.85 -2.29
C ALA A 26 -1.52 -7.75 -3.36
N THR A 27 -2.47 -7.81 -4.29
CA THR A 27 -2.64 -6.80 -5.34
C THR A 27 -2.96 -5.43 -4.72
N LEU A 28 -3.98 -5.33 -3.86
CA LEU A 28 -4.34 -4.05 -3.21
C LEU A 28 -3.18 -3.46 -2.43
N SER A 29 -2.43 -4.29 -1.69
CA SER A 29 -1.26 -3.86 -0.92
C SER A 29 -0.14 -3.34 -1.82
N ALA A 30 0.18 -4.07 -2.90
CA ALA A 30 1.19 -3.66 -3.86
C ALA A 30 0.81 -2.35 -4.56
N LEU A 31 -0.45 -2.22 -5.02
CA LEU A 31 -0.97 -1.00 -5.63
C LEU A 31 -0.80 0.20 -4.69
N LEU A 32 -1.16 0.06 -3.40
CA LEU A 32 -1.00 1.13 -2.42
C LEU A 32 0.46 1.54 -2.25
N VAL A 33 1.37 0.58 -2.09
CA VAL A 33 2.81 0.86 -1.92
C VAL A 33 3.37 1.55 -3.15
N HIS A 34 3.01 1.11 -4.35
CA HIS A 34 3.45 1.74 -5.59
C HIS A 34 2.87 3.15 -5.75
N MET A 35 1.61 3.39 -5.40
CA MET A 35 1.03 4.74 -5.41
C MET A 35 1.76 5.68 -4.43
N ILE A 36 2.06 5.23 -3.22
CA ILE A 36 2.80 6.02 -2.23
C ILE A 36 4.22 6.30 -2.71
N ALA A 37 4.92 5.28 -3.24
CA ALA A 37 6.27 5.44 -3.77
C ALA A 37 6.30 6.46 -4.92
N ASN A 38 5.39 6.31 -5.89
CA ASN A 38 5.25 7.21 -7.04
C ASN A 38 4.89 8.64 -6.62
N ALA A 39 4.00 8.80 -5.63
CA ALA A 39 3.63 10.12 -5.11
C ALA A 39 4.79 10.79 -4.34
N SER A 40 5.62 9.99 -3.66
CA SER A 40 6.75 10.51 -2.88
C SER A 40 7.94 10.97 -3.73
N LEU A 41 8.07 10.46 -4.96
CA LEU A 41 9.23 10.69 -5.82
C LEU A 41 9.48 12.19 -6.08
N ALA A 42 8.45 12.92 -6.52
CA ALA A 42 8.57 14.36 -6.80
C ALA A 42 8.97 15.16 -5.54
N GLY A 43 8.40 14.82 -4.38
CA GLY A 43 8.74 15.48 -3.11
C GLY A 43 10.19 15.21 -2.67
N ILE A 44 10.68 13.99 -2.88
CA ILE A 44 12.06 13.60 -2.56
C ILE A 44 13.05 14.30 -3.50
N LEU A 45 12.80 14.32 -4.82
CA LEU A 45 13.66 15.00 -5.78
C LEU A 45 13.75 16.50 -5.50
N HIS A 46 12.62 17.13 -5.17
CA HIS A 46 12.60 18.54 -4.78
C HIS A 46 13.46 18.81 -3.53
N LYS A 47 13.37 17.94 -2.51
CA LYS A 47 14.17 18.05 -1.28
C LYS A 47 15.67 17.86 -1.53
N MET A 48 16.04 16.99 -2.47
CA MET A 48 17.44 16.70 -2.82
C MET A 48 18.06 17.67 -3.82
N LYS A 49 17.32 18.70 -4.29
CA LYS A 49 17.78 19.68 -5.30
C LYS A 49 18.34 19.03 -6.59
N LEU A 50 17.83 17.85 -6.94
CA LEU A 50 18.23 17.16 -8.17
C LEU A 50 17.48 17.73 -9.38
N LYS A 51 18.08 17.61 -10.57
CA LYS A 51 17.42 18.00 -11.83
C LYS A 51 16.16 17.18 -12.02
N MET A 52 15.01 17.85 -12.00
CA MET A 52 13.69 17.24 -12.15
C MET A 52 13.31 17.23 -13.63
N ASN A 53 13.17 16.05 -14.21
CA ASN A 53 12.55 15.88 -15.52
C ASN A 53 11.04 15.74 -15.31
N ILE A 54 10.29 16.82 -15.53
CA ILE A 54 8.84 16.88 -15.29
C ILE A 54 8.09 15.72 -15.96
N ALA A 55 8.49 15.31 -17.16
CA ALA A 55 7.84 14.21 -17.88
C ALA A 55 8.02 12.86 -17.17
N MET A 56 9.23 12.54 -16.71
CA MET A 56 9.55 11.25 -16.09
C MET A 56 9.25 11.22 -14.59
N ASP A 57 9.46 12.34 -13.89
CA ASP A 57 9.45 12.39 -12.43
C ASP A 57 8.09 12.85 -11.86
N VAL A 58 7.22 13.41 -12.70
CA VAL A 58 5.91 13.92 -12.27
C VAL A 58 4.78 13.34 -13.11
N VAL A 59 4.83 13.48 -14.44
CA VAL A 59 3.74 13.05 -15.32
C VAL A 59 3.58 11.54 -15.33
N LEU A 60 4.67 10.79 -15.50
CA LEU A 60 4.63 9.33 -15.54
C LEU A 60 4.14 8.70 -14.21
N PRO A 61 4.63 9.13 -13.03
CA PRO A 61 4.08 8.73 -11.74
C PRO A 61 2.59 9.09 -11.57
N ALA A 62 2.17 10.29 -12.00
CA ALA A 62 0.78 10.71 -11.90
C ALA A 62 -0.15 9.84 -12.76
N VAL A 63 0.21 9.57 -14.01
CA VAL A 63 -0.54 8.66 -14.89
C VAL A 63 -0.59 7.25 -14.30
N SER A 64 0.53 6.76 -13.77
CA SER A 64 0.58 5.48 -13.06
C SER A 64 -0.40 5.45 -11.88
N ILE A 65 -0.42 6.48 -11.03
CA ILE A 65 -1.37 6.57 -9.91
C ILE A 65 -2.82 6.54 -10.40
N VAL A 66 -3.16 7.24 -11.48
CA VAL A 66 -4.52 7.23 -12.04
C VAL A 66 -4.92 5.82 -12.51
N ILE A 67 -4.04 5.12 -13.22
CA ILE A 67 -4.29 3.74 -13.67
C ILE A 67 -4.42 2.80 -12.47
N LEU A 68 -3.51 2.89 -11.50
CA LEU A 68 -3.54 2.08 -10.29
C LEU A 68 -4.81 2.33 -9.48
N ALA A 69 -5.26 3.59 -9.36
CA ALA A 69 -6.51 3.95 -8.69
C ALA A 69 -7.74 3.40 -9.42
N PHE A 70 -7.73 3.37 -10.75
CA PHE A 70 -8.80 2.76 -11.54
C PHE A 70 -8.87 1.24 -11.32
N VAL A 71 -7.72 0.54 -11.35
CA VAL A 71 -7.64 -0.90 -11.05
C VAL A 71 -8.05 -1.18 -9.61
N PHE A 72 -7.62 -0.32 -8.69
CA PHE A 72 -7.99 -0.39 -7.29
C PHE A 72 -9.51 -0.30 -7.13
N TYR A 73 -10.15 0.72 -7.71
CA TYR A 73 -11.62 0.87 -7.71
C TYR A 73 -12.34 -0.31 -8.35
N GLY A 74 -11.88 -0.77 -9.53
CA GLY A 74 -12.44 -1.93 -10.23
C GLY A 74 -12.44 -3.19 -9.38
N SER A 75 -11.45 -3.35 -8.48
CA SER A 75 -11.35 -4.49 -7.57
C SER A 75 -12.48 -4.53 -6.53
N PHE A 76 -13.16 -3.41 -6.25
CA PHE A 76 -14.30 -3.35 -5.31
C PHE A 76 -15.67 -3.47 -5.99
N ILE A 77 -15.74 -3.42 -7.33
CA ILE A 77 -17.00 -3.56 -8.08
C ILE A 77 -17.54 -5.00 -8.00
N SER A 78 -16.67 -5.98 -7.82
CA SER A 78 -17.07 -7.37 -7.62
C SER A 78 -17.57 -7.54 -6.18
N ILE A 79 -18.88 -7.40 -5.96
CA ILE A 79 -19.51 -7.62 -4.65
C ILE A 79 -19.57 -9.12 -4.37
N ASP A 80 -18.46 -9.67 -3.90
CA ASP A 80 -18.35 -11.02 -3.37
C ASP A 80 -17.84 -10.98 -1.91
N ASN A 81 -18.27 -11.93 -1.09
CA ASN A 81 -17.90 -11.99 0.33
C ASN A 81 -16.37 -12.04 0.53
N VAL A 82 -15.64 -12.71 -0.37
CA VAL A 82 -14.18 -12.81 -0.30
C VAL A 82 -13.54 -11.44 -0.55
N VAL A 83 -14.08 -10.67 -1.50
CA VAL A 83 -13.60 -9.32 -1.82
C VAL A 83 -13.78 -8.39 -0.62
N ILE A 84 -14.93 -8.47 0.06
CA ILE A 84 -15.21 -7.67 1.27
C ILE A 84 -14.21 -8.00 2.38
N ILE A 85 -13.96 -9.30 2.64
CA ILE A 85 -13.02 -9.72 3.70
C ILE A 85 -11.59 -9.29 3.36
N ALA A 86 -11.17 -9.41 2.10
CA ALA A 86 -9.86 -8.94 1.63
C ALA A 86 -9.73 -7.42 1.78
N SER A 87 -10.78 -6.68 1.44
CA SER A 87 -10.86 -5.22 1.53
C SER A 87 -10.72 -4.74 2.97
N VAL A 88 -11.48 -5.33 3.90
CA VAL A 88 -11.40 -4.99 5.34
C VAL A 88 -10.00 -5.30 5.87
N SER A 89 -9.45 -6.46 5.52
CA SER A 89 -8.09 -6.86 5.93
C SER A 89 -7.03 -5.89 5.41
N PHE A 90 -7.16 -5.45 4.16
CA PHE A 90 -6.31 -4.42 3.56
C PHE A 90 -6.42 -3.07 4.31
N ILE A 91 -7.63 -2.63 4.65
CA ILE A 91 -7.85 -1.39 5.40
C ILE A 91 -7.18 -1.46 6.78
N VAL A 92 -7.36 -2.57 7.50
CA VAL A 92 -6.72 -2.79 8.81
C VAL A 92 -5.19 -2.73 8.67
N TRP A 93 -4.64 -3.41 7.66
CA TRP A 93 -3.21 -3.37 7.39
C TRP A 93 -2.70 -1.95 7.07
N ALA A 94 -3.42 -1.21 6.22
CA ALA A 94 -3.07 0.16 5.85
C ALA A 94 -3.10 1.12 7.05
N ILE A 95 -4.15 1.05 7.88
CA ILE A 95 -4.26 1.85 9.11
C ILE A 95 -3.15 1.50 10.09
N ALA A 96 -2.87 0.22 10.32
CA ALA A 96 -1.78 -0.22 11.18
C ALA A 96 -0.42 0.30 10.68
N GLY A 97 -0.18 0.24 9.35
CA GLY A 97 1.01 0.79 8.71
C GLY A 97 1.14 2.30 8.90
N LEU A 98 0.05 3.06 8.77
CA LEU A 98 0.02 4.50 9.01
C LEU A 98 0.31 4.84 10.47
N ILE A 99 -0.30 4.14 11.43
CA ILE A 99 -0.05 4.32 12.87
C ILE A 99 1.42 4.04 13.19
N TYR A 100 1.94 2.92 12.72
CA TYR A 100 3.34 2.54 12.91
C TYR A 100 4.30 3.60 12.34
N SER A 101 4.02 4.09 11.13
CA SER A 101 4.81 5.16 10.48
C SER A 101 4.79 6.45 11.29
N ALA A 102 3.62 6.85 11.82
CA ALA A 102 3.48 8.06 12.63
C ALA A 102 4.25 7.99 13.95
N ILE A 103 4.21 6.83 14.64
CA ILE A 103 4.96 6.60 15.88
C ILE A 103 6.47 6.60 15.59
N SER A 104 6.89 5.87 14.56
CA SER A 104 8.30 5.77 14.17
C SER A 104 8.90 7.14 13.81
N ARG A 105 8.16 8.00 13.08
CA ARG A 105 8.61 9.38 12.80
C ARG A 105 8.86 10.20 14.07
N LYS A 106 8.01 10.09 15.10
CA LYS A 106 8.20 10.81 16.37
C LYS A 106 9.48 10.36 17.07
N TYR A 107 9.73 9.05 17.09
CA TYR A 107 10.95 8.49 17.67
C TYR A 107 12.21 9.01 16.97
N LEU A 108 12.23 9.01 15.63
CA LEU A 108 13.36 9.50 14.84
C LEU A 108 13.63 11.01 15.06
N MET A 109 12.59 11.83 15.19
CA MET A 109 12.77 13.26 15.49
C MET A 109 13.35 13.51 16.89
N HIS A 110 12.98 12.72 17.90
CA HIS A 110 13.57 12.81 19.24
C HIS A 110 15.05 12.47 19.26
N VAL A 111 15.47 11.42 18.53
CA VAL A 111 16.90 11.05 18.43
C VAL A 111 17.72 12.16 17.78
N GLN A 112 17.18 12.82 16.75
CA GLN A 112 17.90 13.87 16.03
C GLN A 112 18.08 15.17 16.84
N ILE A 113 17.17 15.47 17.78
CA ILE A 113 17.32 16.61 18.71
C ILE A 113 18.36 16.32 19.80
N SER A 114 18.50 15.06 20.21
CA SER A 114 19.47 14.66 21.25
C SER A 114 20.93 14.60 20.77
N GLN A 115 21.18 14.71 19.47
CA GLN A 115 22.50 14.58 18.84
C GLN A 115 23.06 15.93 18.33
N ASN A 116 22.28 17.02 18.41
CA ASN A 116 22.69 18.39 18.11
C ASN A 116 22.79 19.20 19.41
#